data_AF-Q9HXS5-F1
#
_entry.id   AF-Q9HXS5-F1
#
_cell.length_a   1.000
_cell.length_b   1.000
_cell.length_c   1.000
_cell.angle_alpha   90.00
_cell.angle_beta   90.00
_cell.angle_gamma   90.00
#
_symmetry.space_group_name_H-M   'P 1'
#
loop_
_entity.id
_entity.type
_entity.pdbx_description
1 polymer ?
#
loop_
_entity_poly.entity_id
_entity_poly.type
_entity_poly.pdbx_seq_one_letter_code
_entity_poly.pdbx_strand_id
1 'polypeptide(L)'
;MQRLSRIGRNTLAVSVSTLLLSACNQGDDAPKPAAVAPQPAAPSMAALSIPLCLNGQCAVIDQDAKLLVPFDNDYDNIVASAYQGTLMAAREERWNLIQAKDGKVLRDDIGEALSLLTPNLYGFVRDGKYGVVDGQGKEVQAPRFDDIYPNSANEFIIYEIDGKRGILDAKGKQLTEALYDTTLVNGSVAEHGGLISAERGEEKWIINLATGEQKAVAYESLGDLHDGVMSASVIGKGSQLVDAKGDVVGDGKSYDYLGTPANGLVAFREKYDSPCGYLDYQGKVAIAAQFAGCGAFGKQGGLAQQRMEDGSSGKYGLIDRSGAWKVQPQYDSADSAGLTALGYTVDVPGLAAVGVSTGLFSADFGIFNLDEGSEWVKPGYAQIGALGNDLFVVAKKGGPQKTVSFMGSESQVPVVGLMDRSGKMLLEPDELISIQSAYDGRFLEGLDGMDNAAHTVLLDRQGRTLVPALWQKLEVNPQQGYILGYEVSGTGDEATETLRALYDLNGKPRFTVATTDCGAEQLLDGNGKAIWPQDPTPYCQSDDEQDDEGEPEQEPAPVEESEETSES
;
A
#
# COMPACT_ATOMS: atom_id res chain seq x y z
N MET A 1 8.04 2.14 90.14
CA MET A 1 9.46 2.24 90.51
C MET A 1 10.31 1.97 89.27
N GLN A 2 11.25 2.88 88.98
CA GLN A 2 12.49 2.76 88.18
C GLN A 2 12.37 2.30 86.69
N ARG A 3 12.61 3.20 85.72
CA ARG A 3 13.89 3.75 85.19
C ARG A 3 14.61 2.81 84.22
N LEU A 4 14.95 3.35 83.04
CA LEU A 4 16.11 3.16 82.14
C LEU A 4 15.60 3.29 80.69
N SER A 5 15.71 4.43 80.00
CA SER A 5 16.89 5.07 79.40
C SER A 5 17.76 4.13 78.56
N ARG A 6 17.73 4.29 77.23
CA ARG A 6 18.79 4.93 76.44
C ARG A 6 18.47 4.93 74.95
N ILE A 7 18.73 6.09 74.37
CA ILE A 7 18.76 6.44 72.95
C ILE A 7 20.14 6.06 72.38
N GLY A 8 20.17 5.59 71.14
CA GLY A 8 21.39 5.43 70.36
C GLY A 8 21.11 5.29 68.86
N ARG A 9 21.19 6.40 68.12
CA ARG A 9 21.38 6.46 66.66
C ARG A 9 22.85 6.17 66.36
N ASN A 10 23.16 5.40 65.31
CA ASN A 10 24.13 5.80 64.26
C ASN A 10 24.37 4.74 63.17
N THR A 11 24.34 5.27 61.93
CA THR A 11 25.17 4.98 60.74
C THR A 11 25.11 3.65 59.97
N LEU A 12 24.53 3.80 58.76
CA LEU A 12 24.91 3.26 57.44
C LEU A 12 26.25 2.52 57.32
N ALA A 13 26.18 1.34 56.69
CA ALA A 13 27.30 0.66 56.05
C ALA A 13 27.09 0.68 54.53
N VAL A 14 28.01 1.28 53.78
CA VAL A 14 28.11 1.18 52.32
C VAL A 14 29.40 0.44 52.02
N SER A 15 29.28 -0.77 51.49
CA SER A 15 30.38 -1.62 51.06
C SER A 15 30.82 -1.28 49.64
N VAL A 16 32.08 -0.88 49.50
CA VAL A 16 32.79 -0.67 48.24
C VAL A 16 33.44 -1.99 47.83
N SER A 17 33.06 -2.53 46.67
CA SER A 17 33.75 -3.67 46.05
C SER A 17 34.68 -3.16 44.96
N THR A 18 35.97 -3.39 45.17
CA THR A 18 37.10 -3.02 44.33
C THR A 18 37.52 -4.14 43.37
N LEU A 19 38.01 -3.71 42.20
CA LEU A 19 39.07 -4.30 41.36
C LEU A 19 38.77 -5.59 40.56
N LEU A 20 38.83 -5.47 39.23
CA LEU A 20 39.91 -6.03 38.40
C LEU A 20 39.83 -5.47 36.96
N LEU A 21 40.83 -4.66 36.60
CA LEU A 21 41.12 -4.19 35.25
C LEU A 21 41.85 -5.29 34.47
N SER A 22 41.22 -5.87 33.46
CA SER A 22 41.88 -6.70 32.45
C SER A 22 42.37 -5.81 31.29
N ALA A 23 43.62 -6.05 30.91
CA ALA A 23 44.40 -5.26 29.97
C ALA A 23 43.98 -5.45 28.50
N CYS A 24 44.39 -4.46 27.71
CA CYS A 24 44.17 -4.28 26.28
C CYS A 24 44.59 -5.48 25.43
N ASN A 25 43.78 -5.79 24.41
CA ASN A 25 44.30 -6.26 23.12
C ASN A 25 43.53 -5.53 22.01
N GLN A 26 44.21 -4.62 21.32
CA GLN A 26 43.73 -3.99 20.09
C GLN A 26 43.87 -5.02 18.96
N GLY A 27 42.76 -5.63 18.57
CA GLY A 27 42.65 -6.39 17.33
C GLY A 27 41.79 -5.57 16.37
N ASP A 28 42.36 -5.23 15.22
CA ASP A 28 41.67 -4.69 14.05
C ASP A 28 40.70 -5.74 13.51
N ASP A 29 39.53 -5.89 14.12
CA ASP A 29 38.40 -6.63 13.56
C ASP A 29 37.20 -5.68 13.57
N ALA A 30 37.10 -4.84 12.54
CA ALA A 30 35.83 -4.22 12.21
C ALA A 30 34.79 -5.34 12.04
N PRO A 31 33.61 -5.26 12.67
CA PRO A 31 32.64 -6.33 12.64
C PRO A 31 32.18 -6.52 11.20
N LYS A 32 32.60 -7.63 10.60
CA LYS A 32 32.09 -8.08 9.30
C LYS A 32 30.55 -8.19 9.44
N PRO A 33 29.75 -7.61 8.53
CA PRO A 33 28.31 -7.67 8.63
C PRO A 33 27.88 -9.12 8.82
N ALA A 34 27.03 -9.35 9.83
CA ALA A 34 26.47 -10.66 10.09
C ALA A 34 25.91 -11.21 8.77
N ALA A 35 26.40 -12.39 8.36
CA ALA A 35 25.87 -13.05 7.18
C ALA A 35 24.36 -13.23 7.41
N VAL A 36 23.55 -12.58 6.57
CA VAL A 36 22.10 -12.77 6.55
C VAL A 36 21.88 -14.27 6.41
N ALA A 37 21.18 -14.87 7.37
CA ALA A 37 20.86 -16.29 7.31
C ALA A 37 20.19 -16.56 5.96
N PRO A 38 20.57 -17.63 5.22
CA PRO A 38 19.94 -17.94 3.95
C PRO A 38 18.43 -18.05 4.16
N GLN A 39 17.66 -17.28 3.40
CA GLN A 39 16.21 -17.32 3.47
C GLN A 39 15.73 -18.74 3.19
N PRO A 40 14.65 -19.21 3.85
CA PRO A 40 14.05 -20.50 3.57
C PRO A 40 13.78 -20.64 2.07
N ALA A 41 14.00 -21.83 1.51
CA ALA A 41 13.59 -22.14 0.15
C ALA A 41 12.12 -21.76 -0.03
N ALA A 42 11.79 -21.15 -1.18
CA ALA A 42 10.41 -20.77 -1.49
C ALA A 42 9.50 -21.98 -1.26
N PRO A 43 8.38 -21.82 -0.54
CA PRO A 43 7.45 -22.92 -0.31
C PRO A 43 6.97 -23.45 -1.67
N SER A 44 6.71 -24.76 -1.74
CA SER A 44 5.92 -25.30 -2.85
C SER A 44 4.58 -24.57 -2.88
N MET A 45 4.08 -24.29 -4.08
CA MET A 45 2.79 -23.65 -4.30
C MET A 45 1.69 -24.31 -3.44
N ALA A 46 0.91 -23.49 -2.75
CA ALA A 46 -0.20 -23.93 -1.93
C ALA A 46 -1.29 -24.56 -2.80
N ALA A 47 -2.13 -25.41 -2.20
CA ALA A 47 -3.34 -25.87 -2.85
C ALA A 47 -4.32 -24.71 -2.98
N LEU A 48 -4.85 -24.49 -4.18
CA LEU A 48 -5.76 -23.37 -4.47
C LEU A 48 -7.13 -23.89 -4.91
N SER A 49 -8.11 -23.00 -4.89
CA SER A 49 -9.43 -23.22 -5.47
C SER A 49 -9.86 -21.91 -6.11
N ILE A 50 -9.83 -21.88 -7.44
CA ILE A 50 -9.87 -20.68 -8.25
C ILE A 50 -11.14 -20.76 -9.09
N PRO A 51 -12.16 -19.92 -8.82
CA PRO A 51 -13.29 -19.80 -9.72
C PRO A 51 -12.86 -19.10 -11.01
N LEU A 52 -13.38 -19.61 -12.12
CA LEU A 52 -13.17 -19.06 -13.46
C LEU A 52 -14.50 -19.12 -14.20
N CYS A 53 -14.89 -18.01 -14.81
CA CYS A 53 -16.04 -17.96 -15.71
C CYS A 53 -15.53 -17.72 -17.12
N LEU A 54 -15.82 -18.66 -18.01
CA LEU A 54 -15.38 -18.67 -19.41
C LEU A 54 -16.60 -19.00 -20.29
N ASN A 55 -16.77 -18.26 -21.38
CA ASN A 55 -17.90 -18.46 -22.31
C ASN A 55 -19.28 -18.52 -21.62
N GLY A 56 -19.50 -17.67 -20.60
CA GLY A 56 -20.75 -17.59 -19.84
C GLY A 56 -20.99 -18.76 -18.86
N GLN A 57 -20.02 -19.65 -18.65
CA GLN A 57 -20.11 -20.75 -17.69
C GLN A 57 -19.00 -20.66 -16.67
N CYS A 58 -19.31 -20.94 -15.41
CA CYS A 58 -18.35 -20.85 -14.31
C CYS A 58 -17.94 -22.25 -13.82
N ALA A 59 -16.69 -22.37 -13.39
CA ALA A 59 -16.13 -23.57 -12.78
C ALA A 59 -15.22 -23.18 -11.63
N VAL A 60 -14.75 -24.17 -10.87
CA VAL A 60 -13.68 -24.00 -9.88
C VAL A 60 -12.57 -24.96 -10.21
N ILE A 61 -11.34 -24.48 -10.31
CA ILE A 61 -10.15 -25.28 -10.58
C ILE A 61 -9.17 -25.25 -9.42
N ASP A 62 -8.28 -26.24 -9.33
CA ASP A 62 -7.10 -26.16 -8.48
C ASP A 62 -5.93 -25.43 -9.17
N GLN A 63 -4.79 -25.34 -8.49
CA GLN A 63 -3.59 -24.67 -8.99
C GLN A 63 -2.99 -25.30 -10.26
N ASP A 64 -3.45 -26.50 -10.66
CA ASP A 64 -3.00 -27.24 -11.83
C ASP A 64 -4.09 -27.34 -12.91
N ALA A 65 -5.11 -26.47 -12.80
CA ALA A 65 -6.29 -26.43 -13.65
C ALA A 65 -7.14 -27.70 -13.66
N LYS A 66 -7.02 -28.54 -12.63
CA LYS A 66 -7.96 -29.64 -12.44
C LYS A 66 -9.30 -29.09 -11.94
N LEU A 67 -10.39 -29.47 -12.61
CA LEU A 67 -11.75 -29.12 -12.20
C LEU A 67 -12.09 -29.72 -10.83
N LEU A 68 -12.40 -28.84 -9.88
CA LEU A 68 -12.97 -29.13 -8.56
C LEU A 68 -14.50 -29.03 -8.62
N VAL A 69 -15.01 -28.00 -9.29
CA VAL A 69 -16.41 -27.85 -9.70
C VAL A 69 -16.42 -27.69 -11.22
N PRO A 70 -17.12 -28.55 -11.97
CA PRO A 70 -17.10 -28.54 -13.43
C PRO A 70 -17.94 -27.38 -14.01
N PHE A 71 -17.72 -27.02 -15.28
CA PHE A 71 -18.45 -25.94 -15.96
C PHE A 71 -19.96 -26.21 -16.18
N ASP A 72 -20.40 -27.47 -16.12
CA ASP A 72 -21.80 -27.90 -16.31
C ASP A 72 -22.61 -27.89 -15.00
N ASN A 73 -22.23 -27.07 -14.03
CA ASN A 73 -22.94 -26.90 -12.77
C ASN A 73 -24.14 -25.95 -12.90
N ASP A 74 -24.97 -25.89 -11.84
CA ASP A 74 -26.22 -25.13 -11.81
C ASP A 74 -26.06 -23.66 -11.34
N TYR A 75 -24.83 -23.12 -11.27
CA TYR A 75 -24.58 -21.74 -10.82
C TYR A 75 -24.36 -20.81 -12.01
N ASP A 76 -25.07 -19.70 -12.02
CA ASP A 76 -24.94 -18.65 -13.02
C ASP A 76 -23.62 -17.87 -12.84
N ASN A 77 -23.14 -17.77 -11.59
CA ASN A 77 -21.90 -17.10 -11.25
C ASN A 77 -21.24 -17.73 -10.02
N ILE A 78 -19.90 -17.82 -10.02
CA ILE A 78 -19.10 -18.27 -8.88
C ILE A 78 -17.98 -17.26 -8.67
N VAL A 79 -17.95 -16.64 -7.49
CA VAL A 79 -16.97 -15.61 -7.13
C VAL A 79 -16.14 -16.09 -5.94
N ALA A 80 -14.82 -15.89 -6.01
CA ALA A 80 -13.93 -16.17 -4.90
C ALA A 80 -14.07 -15.10 -3.83
N SER A 81 -14.13 -15.54 -2.57
CA SER A 81 -13.59 -14.69 -1.51
C SER A 81 -12.07 -14.79 -1.57
N ALA A 82 -11.35 -13.73 -1.20
CA ALA A 82 -9.88 -13.71 -1.16
C ALA A 82 -9.24 -14.80 -0.24
N TYR A 83 -10.04 -15.67 0.40
CA TYR A 83 -9.63 -16.57 1.46
C TYR A 83 -10.16 -18.01 1.26
N GLN A 84 -9.29 -18.97 1.59
CA GLN A 84 -9.39 -20.37 1.16
C GLN A 84 -10.65 -21.09 1.67
N GLY A 85 -11.34 -21.77 0.75
CA GLY A 85 -12.24 -22.89 1.05
C GLY A 85 -13.74 -22.62 0.94
N THR A 86 -14.17 -21.35 0.92
CA THR A 86 -15.58 -20.96 0.73
C THR A 86 -15.71 -19.98 -0.43
N LEU A 87 -16.67 -20.22 -1.32
CA LEU A 87 -16.98 -19.38 -2.47
C LEU A 87 -18.43 -18.88 -2.39
N MET A 88 -18.69 -17.72 -2.99
CA MET A 88 -20.03 -17.19 -3.19
C MET A 88 -20.53 -17.69 -4.54
N ALA A 89 -21.72 -18.30 -4.57
CA ALA A 89 -22.29 -18.84 -5.80
C ALA A 89 -23.73 -18.39 -5.97
N ALA A 90 -24.03 -17.79 -7.12
CA ALA A 90 -25.36 -17.32 -7.47
C ALA A 90 -26.11 -18.40 -8.25
N ARG A 91 -27.36 -18.65 -7.85
CA ARG A 91 -28.29 -19.51 -8.58
C ARG A 91 -29.70 -18.97 -8.37
N GLU A 92 -30.46 -18.80 -9.44
CA GLU A 92 -31.85 -18.32 -9.38
C GLU A 92 -31.99 -16.99 -8.62
N GLU A 93 -31.11 -16.02 -8.92
CA GLU A 93 -31.07 -14.69 -8.27
C GLU A 93 -30.82 -14.71 -6.75
N ARG A 94 -30.40 -15.86 -6.19
CA ARG A 94 -30.08 -16.02 -4.77
C ARG A 94 -28.62 -16.39 -4.59
N TRP A 95 -27.98 -15.77 -3.60
CA TRP A 95 -26.60 -16.05 -3.25
C TRP A 95 -26.48 -17.16 -2.20
N ASN A 96 -25.49 -18.01 -2.40
CA ASN A 96 -25.20 -19.18 -1.59
C ASN A 96 -23.71 -19.18 -1.22
N LEU A 97 -23.36 -19.86 -0.13
CA LEU A 97 -21.97 -20.20 0.18
C LEU A 97 -21.75 -21.68 -0.14
N ILE A 98 -20.71 -21.96 -0.93
CA ILE A 98 -20.31 -23.32 -1.31
C ILE A 98 -18.86 -23.59 -0.88
N GLN A 99 -18.55 -24.87 -0.66
CA GLN A 99 -17.19 -25.31 -0.40
C GLN A 99 -16.39 -25.31 -1.71
N ALA A 100 -15.24 -24.65 -1.72
CA ALA A 100 -14.41 -24.51 -2.92
C ALA A 100 -13.84 -25.85 -3.45
N LYS A 101 -13.70 -26.83 -2.56
CA LYS A 101 -13.08 -28.13 -2.85
C LYS A 101 -13.92 -29.00 -3.80
N ASP A 102 -15.25 -28.94 -3.69
CA ASP A 102 -16.17 -29.86 -4.36
C ASP A 102 -17.54 -29.24 -4.68
N GLY A 103 -17.72 -27.94 -4.44
CA GLY A 103 -18.97 -27.22 -4.71
C GLY A 103 -20.09 -27.54 -3.74
N LYS A 104 -19.85 -28.28 -2.65
CA LYS A 104 -20.90 -28.61 -1.69
C LYS A 104 -21.46 -27.34 -1.06
N VAL A 105 -22.79 -27.20 -1.09
CA VAL A 105 -23.50 -26.12 -0.40
C VAL A 105 -23.22 -26.15 1.11
N LEU A 106 -22.67 -25.04 1.61
CA LEU A 106 -22.48 -24.77 3.04
C LEU A 106 -23.72 -24.08 3.61
N ARG A 107 -24.23 -23.09 2.88
CA ARG A 107 -25.49 -22.40 3.18
C ARG A 107 -26.15 -21.94 1.89
N ASP A 108 -27.38 -22.36 1.69
CA ASP A 108 -28.24 -21.90 0.62
C ASP A 108 -29.07 -20.69 1.04
N ASP A 109 -29.58 -19.99 0.03
CA ASP A 109 -30.63 -18.99 0.16
C ASP A 109 -30.33 -17.92 1.24
N ILE A 110 -29.10 -17.38 1.20
CA ILE A 110 -28.63 -16.44 2.24
C ILE A 110 -29.38 -15.11 2.12
N GLY A 111 -29.54 -14.63 0.89
CA GLY A 111 -30.13 -13.35 0.57
C GLY A 111 -30.03 -13.00 -0.91
N GLU A 112 -30.58 -11.84 -1.24
CA GLU A 112 -30.61 -11.25 -2.59
C GLU A 112 -29.23 -10.71 -3.01
N ALA A 113 -28.41 -10.34 -2.04
CA ALA A 113 -27.04 -9.88 -2.23
C ALA A 113 -26.12 -10.49 -1.17
N LEU A 114 -24.87 -10.75 -1.57
CA LEU A 114 -23.80 -11.25 -0.71
C LEU A 114 -22.49 -10.56 -1.11
N SER A 115 -21.81 -9.95 -0.15
CA SER A 115 -20.55 -9.24 -0.36
C SER A 115 -19.48 -9.72 0.62
N LEU A 116 -18.21 -9.67 0.21
CA LEU A 116 -17.09 -9.94 1.10
C LEU A 116 -16.84 -8.72 2.00
N LEU A 117 -16.70 -8.93 3.31
CA LEU A 117 -16.34 -7.87 4.26
C LEU A 117 -14.89 -8.03 4.70
N THR A 118 -14.57 -9.11 5.41
CA THR A 118 -13.22 -9.41 5.89
C THR A 118 -12.90 -10.86 5.61
N PRO A 119 -11.65 -11.32 5.83
CA PRO A 119 -11.38 -12.75 5.79
C PRO A 119 -12.43 -13.58 6.54
N ASN A 120 -13.18 -14.40 5.78
CA ASN A 120 -14.22 -15.31 6.26
C ASN A 120 -15.53 -14.67 6.78
N LEU A 121 -15.78 -13.36 6.56
CA LEU A 121 -17.08 -12.72 6.84
C LEU A 121 -17.70 -12.12 5.61
N TYR A 122 -19.03 -12.26 5.51
CA TYR A 122 -19.82 -11.82 4.37
C TYR A 122 -20.99 -10.96 4.83
N GLY A 123 -21.20 -9.84 4.15
CA GLY A 123 -22.39 -9.01 4.29
C GLY A 123 -23.51 -9.61 3.45
N PHE A 124 -24.72 -9.69 3.99
CA PHE A 124 -25.88 -10.18 3.24
C PHE A 124 -27.09 -9.27 3.43
N VAL A 125 -27.97 -9.22 2.43
CA VAL A 125 -29.23 -8.47 2.48
C VAL A 125 -30.41 -9.42 2.66
N ARG A 126 -31.25 -9.14 3.66
CA ARG A 126 -32.55 -9.79 3.87
C ARG A 126 -33.57 -8.74 4.29
N ASP A 127 -34.73 -8.75 3.64
CA ASP A 127 -35.83 -7.79 3.91
C ASP A 127 -35.37 -6.32 3.88
N GLY A 128 -34.46 -5.99 2.96
CA GLY A 128 -33.90 -4.65 2.80
C GLY A 128 -32.94 -4.20 3.91
N LYS A 129 -32.49 -5.11 4.79
CA LYS A 129 -31.50 -4.83 5.84
C LYS A 129 -30.27 -5.71 5.69
N TYR A 130 -29.12 -5.14 6.07
CA TYR A 130 -27.84 -5.83 6.03
C TYR A 130 -27.54 -6.53 7.35
N GLY A 131 -26.98 -7.75 7.23
CA GLY A 131 -26.41 -8.54 8.32
C GLY A 131 -25.04 -9.09 7.95
N VAL A 132 -24.44 -9.85 8.87
CA VAL A 132 -23.13 -10.50 8.66
C VAL A 132 -23.24 -11.99 8.92
N VAL A 133 -22.71 -12.81 8.02
CA VAL A 133 -22.51 -14.25 8.22
C VAL A 133 -21.03 -14.61 8.16
N ASP A 134 -20.64 -15.68 8.85
CA ASP A 134 -19.33 -16.30 8.67
C ASP A 134 -19.28 -17.19 7.42
N GLY A 135 -18.11 -17.73 7.08
CA GLY A 135 -17.95 -18.63 5.94
C GLY A 135 -18.61 -20.00 6.05
N GLN A 136 -19.38 -20.28 7.11
CA GLN A 136 -20.32 -21.40 7.20
C GLN A 136 -21.78 -20.95 7.06
N GLY A 137 -22.02 -19.66 6.79
CA GLY A 137 -23.34 -19.08 6.72
C GLY A 137 -24.03 -18.89 8.07
N LYS A 138 -23.28 -18.94 9.18
CA LYS A 138 -23.84 -18.65 10.50
C LYS A 138 -23.87 -17.14 10.71
N GLU A 139 -25.02 -16.63 11.12
CA GLU A 139 -25.19 -15.19 11.41
C GLU A 139 -24.30 -14.77 12.59
N VAL A 140 -23.42 -13.82 12.32
CA VAL A 140 -22.56 -13.11 13.28
C VAL A 140 -23.24 -11.81 13.73
N GLN A 141 -23.89 -11.12 12.79
CA GLN A 141 -24.80 -10.00 13.05
C GLN A 141 -26.11 -10.27 12.31
N ALA A 142 -27.23 -10.17 13.02
CA ALA A 142 -28.56 -10.27 12.42
C ALA A 142 -28.80 -9.10 11.45
N PRO A 143 -29.67 -9.27 10.43
CA PRO A 143 -29.99 -8.20 9.49
C PRO A 143 -30.70 -7.06 10.21
N ARG A 144 -30.02 -5.93 10.36
CA ARG A 144 -30.52 -4.74 11.08
C ARG A 144 -29.88 -3.43 10.65
N PHE A 145 -28.85 -3.49 9.81
CA PHE A 145 -28.13 -2.31 9.35
C PHE A 145 -28.74 -1.78 8.06
N ASP A 146 -28.64 -0.47 7.86
CA ASP A 146 -29.03 0.20 6.62
C ASP A 146 -27.99 -0.02 5.53
N ASP A 147 -26.72 -0.12 5.91
CA ASP A 147 -25.59 -0.45 5.04
C ASP A 147 -24.45 -1.10 5.83
N ILE A 148 -23.57 -1.82 5.14
CA ILE A 148 -22.36 -2.43 5.72
C ILE A 148 -21.24 -2.56 4.68
N TYR A 149 -20.04 -2.13 5.04
CA TYR A 149 -18.86 -2.21 4.17
C TYR A 149 -17.56 -2.28 4.98
N PRO A 150 -16.53 -2.97 4.49
CA PRO A 150 -15.23 -2.99 5.15
C PRO A 150 -14.44 -1.71 4.88
N ASN A 151 -13.43 -1.41 5.72
CA ASN A 151 -12.39 -0.47 5.32
C ASN A 151 -11.52 -1.08 4.21
N SER A 152 -10.79 -0.26 3.46
CA SER A 152 -10.03 -0.77 2.29
C SER A 152 -8.98 -1.83 2.64
N ALA A 153 -8.44 -1.81 3.87
CA ALA A 153 -7.49 -2.81 4.35
C ALA A 153 -8.15 -4.06 4.97
N ASN A 154 -9.49 -4.16 5.00
CA ASN A 154 -10.27 -5.27 5.57
C ASN A 154 -9.97 -5.57 7.07
N GLU A 155 -9.55 -4.55 7.82
CA GLU A 155 -9.19 -4.62 9.24
C GLU A 155 -10.39 -4.38 10.17
N PHE A 156 -11.41 -3.67 9.69
CA PHE A 156 -12.66 -3.40 10.40
C PHE A 156 -13.81 -3.22 9.42
N ILE A 157 -15.03 -3.26 9.96
CA ILE A 157 -16.26 -3.13 9.18
C ILE A 157 -17.05 -1.94 9.71
N ILE A 158 -17.50 -1.07 8.80
CA ILE A 158 -18.39 0.03 9.10
C ILE A 158 -19.82 -0.44 8.85
N TYR A 159 -20.71 -0.17 9.80
CA TYR A 159 -22.13 -0.42 9.66
C TYR A 159 -22.92 0.88 9.87
N GLU A 160 -24.06 1.02 9.21
CA GLU A 160 -24.91 2.20 9.31
C GLU A 160 -26.27 1.89 9.92
N ILE A 161 -26.76 2.78 10.81
CA ILE A 161 -28.13 2.80 11.34
C ILE A 161 -28.57 4.26 11.41
N ASP A 162 -29.69 4.58 10.76
CA ASP A 162 -30.33 5.91 10.74
C ASP A 162 -29.35 7.04 10.31
N GLY A 163 -28.51 6.77 9.31
CA GLY A 163 -27.52 7.73 8.81
C GLY A 163 -26.29 7.90 9.71
N LYS A 164 -26.14 7.08 10.76
CA LYS A 164 -25.00 7.09 11.68
C LYS A 164 -24.20 5.81 11.55
N ARG A 165 -22.88 5.94 11.61
CA ARG A 165 -21.91 4.87 11.45
C ARG A 165 -21.43 4.34 12.79
N GLY A 166 -21.23 3.03 12.86
CA GLY A 166 -20.54 2.33 13.93
C GLY A 166 -19.51 1.35 13.38
N ILE A 167 -18.68 0.80 14.26
CA ILE A 167 -17.56 -0.07 13.89
C ILE A 167 -17.76 -1.48 14.45
N LEU A 168 -17.57 -2.49 13.60
CA LEU A 168 -17.28 -3.87 14.00
C LEU A 168 -15.79 -4.15 13.79
N ASP A 169 -15.18 -4.99 14.63
CA ASP A 169 -13.85 -5.54 14.35
C ASP A 169 -13.88 -6.48 13.14
N ALA A 170 -12.70 -6.93 12.68
CA ALA A 170 -12.59 -7.89 11.57
C ALA A 170 -13.28 -9.25 11.81
N LYS A 171 -13.77 -9.52 13.03
CA LYS A 171 -14.52 -10.73 13.41
C LYS A 171 -16.02 -10.46 13.55
N GLY A 172 -16.48 -9.26 13.17
CA GLY A 172 -17.89 -8.86 13.20
C GLY A 172 -18.39 -8.54 14.62
N LYS A 173 -17.51 -8.41 15.61
CA LYS A 173 -17.87 -7.98 16.96
C LYS A 173 -18.04 -6.47 16.98
N GLN A 174 -19.18 -6.00 17.47
CA GLN A 174 -19.46 -4.58 17.62
C GLN A 174 -18.51 -3.92 18.63
N LEU A 175 -17.80 -2.88 18.20
CA LEU A 175 -16.87 -2.08 19.01
C LEU A 175 -17.50 -0.77 19.48
N THR A 176 -18.33 -0.15 18.64
CA THR A 176 -19.03 1.10 18.96
C THR A 176 -20.51 0.95 18.69
N GLU A 177 -21.32 1.88 19.20
CA GLU A 177 -22.67 2.09 18.66
C GLU A 177 -22.60 2.91 17.35
N ALA A 178 -23.72 2.99 16.64
CA ALA A 178 -23.86 3.87 15.47
C ALA A 178 -24.02 5.33 15.94
N LEU A 179 -22.90 6.03 16.09
CA LEU A 179 -22.83 7.37 16.67
C LEU A 179 -22.17 8.41 15.75
N TYR A 180 -21.43 7.96 14.74
CA TYR A 180 -20.54 8.82 13.97
C TYR A 180 -21.17 9.26 12.66
N ASP A 181 -20.95 10.51 12.27
CA ASP A 181 -21.35 11.05 10.97
C ASP A 181 -20.44 10.56 9.85
N THR A 182 -19.14 10.45 10.15
CA THR A 182 -18.16 9.92 9.21
C THR A 182 -16.99 9.26 9.93
N THR A 183 -16.23 8.47 9.18
CA THR A 183 -14.96 7.88 9.55
C THR A 183 -13.92 8.35 8.53
N LEU A 184 -12.75 8.76 8.98
CA LEU A 184 -11.77 9.47 8.16
C LEU A 184 -10.59 8.58 7.72
N VAL A 185 -10.47 7.38 8.27
CA VAL A 185 -9.40 6.44 7.92
C VAL A 185 -9.93 5.47 6.87
N ASN A 186 -9.50 5.69 5.62
CA ASN A 186 -9.82 4.78 4.52
C ASN A 186 -8.81 3.63 4.40
N GLY A 187 -7.55 3.84 4.78
CA GLY A 187 -6.44 2.89 4.65
C GLY A 187 -6.26 1.93 5.84
N SER A 188 -5.04 1.41 5.99
CA SER A 188 -4.68 0.57 7.14
C SER A 188 -4.58 1.40 8.40
N VAL A 189 -5.21 0.96 9.48
CA VAL A 189 -5.09 1.61 10.79
C VAL A 189 -3.72 1.36 11.42
N ALA A 190 -2.96 0.36 10.96
CA ALA A 190 -1.64 0.05 11.48
C ALA A 190 -0.69 1.25 11.33
N GLU A 191 -0.82 1.99 10.22
CA GLU A 191 -0.10 3.24 9.94
C GLU A 191 -0.44 4.33 10.96
N HIS A 192 -1.59 4.27 11.63
CA HIS A 192 -2.02 5.23 12.66
C HIS A 192 -2.04 4.63 14.07
N GLY A 193 -1.27 3.58 14.34
CA GLY A 193 -1.20 2.96 15.67
C GLY A 193 -2.44 2.15 16.07
N GLY A 194 -3.25 1.73 15.10
CA GLY A 194 -4.51 1.02 15.31
C GLY A 194 -5.66 1.96 15.71
N LEU A 195 -5.55 3.25 15.41
CA LEU A 195 -6.57 4.26 15.70
C LEU A 195 -7.42 4.56 14.46
N ILE A 196 -8.74 4.60 14.63
CA ILE A 196 -9.70 5.04 13.64
C ILE A 196 -10.15 6.45 14.02
N SER A 197 -9.95 7.42 13.13
CA SER A 197 -10.50 8.77 13.28
C SER A 197 -11.96 8.80 12.83
N ALA A 198 -12.83 9.38 13.64
CA ALA A 198 -14.26 9.49 13.39
C ALA A 198 -14.81 10.84 13.85
N GLU A 199 -15.95 11.24 13.30
CA GLU A 199 -16.61 12.51 13.64
C GLU A 199 -18.00 12.27 14.18
N ARG A 200 -18.37 13.00 15.23
CA ARG A 200 -19.72 13.02 15.80
C ARG A 200 -20.14 14.46 16.03
N GLY A 201 -21.00 14.99 15.16
CA GLY A 201 -21.29 16.41 15.08
C GLY A 201 -20.00 17.20 14.81
N GLU A 202 -19.72 18.18 15.65
CA GLU A 202 -18.46 18.96 15.57
C GLU A 202 -17.29 18.28 16.32
N GLU A 203 -17.56 17.23 17.11
CA GLU A 203 -16.54 16.55 17.90
C GLU A 203 -15.75 15.57 17.05
N LYS A 204 -14.42 15.60 17.17
CA LYS A 204 -13.52 14.61 16.57
C LYS A 204 -13.18 13.55 17.60
N TRP A 205 -13.11 12.30 17.14
CA TRP A 205 -12.89 11.13 17.98
C TRP A 205 -11.82 10.24 17.37
N ILE A 206 -11.09 9.55 18.24
CA ILE A 206 -10.31 8.37 17.87
C ILE A 206 -10.92 7.15 18.53
N ILE A 207 -10.86 6.01 17.84
CA ILE A 207 -11.33 4.72 18.30
C ILE A 207 -10.15 3.75 18.19
N ASN A 208 -9.76 3.13 19.31
CA ASN A 208 -8.74 2.09 19.29
C ASN A 208 -9.35 0.78 18.79
N LEU A 209 -8.92 0.29 17.62
CA LEU A 209 -9.48 -0.91 17.00
C LEU A 209 -9.32 -2.16 17.88
N ALA A 210 -8.22 -2.27 18.63
CA ALA A 210 -7.94 -3.43 19.46
C ALA A 210 -8.80 -3.49 20.74
N THR A 211 -9.15 -2.33 21.31
CA THR A 211 -9.85 -2.26 22.61
C THR A 211 -11.29 -1.77 22.52
N GLY A 212 -11.66 -1.07 21.43
CA GLY A 212 -12.92 -0.33 21.31
C GLY A 212 -12.96 0.96 22.15
N GLU A 213 -11.85 1.36 22.76
CA GLU A 213 -11.78 2.62 23.53
C GLU A 213 -11.98 3.81 22.60
N GLN A 214 -12.86 4.72 22.98
CA GLN A 214 -13.21 5.92 22.23
C GLN A 214 -12.77 7.15 23.01
N LYS A 215 -12.11 8.09 22.33
CA LYS A 215 -11.63 9.31 22.96
C LYS A 215 -11.87 10.52 22.06
N ALA A 216 -12.50 11.56 22.63
CA ALA A 216 -12.62 12.86 21.98
C ALA A 216 -11.25 13.55 21.88
N VAL A 217 -10.97 14.14 20.74
CA VAL A 217 -9.68 14.77 20.40
C VAL A 217 -9.91 16.13 19.75
N ALA A 218 -8.87 16.97 19.74
CA ALA A 218 -8.93 18.32 19.17
C ALA A 218 -8.35 18.42 17.75
N TYR A 219 -7.86 17.31 17.20
CA TYR A 219 -7.30 17.20 15.86
C TYR A 219 -8.27 16.47 14.93
N GLU A 220 -8.13 16.71 13.63
CA GLU A 220 -8.97 16.15 12.56
C GLU A 220 -8.42 14.83 12.05
N SER A 221 -7.11 14.78 11.80
CA SER A 221 -6.46 13.62 11.20
C SER A 221 -5.13 13.30 11.88
N LEU A 222 -4.71 12.06 11.70
CA LEU A 222 -3.43 11.52 12.14
C LEU A 222 -2.58 11.25 10.89
N GLY A 223 -1.29 11.54 10.98
CA GLY A 223 -0.30 11.07 10.01
C GLY A 223 0.23 9.69 10.38
N ASP A 224 1.31 9.31 9.73
CA ASP A 224 1.89 7.98 9.89
C ASP A 224 2.68 7.85 11.20
N LEU A 225 2.53 6.70 11.85
CA LEU A 225 3.19 6.32 13.08
C LEU A 225 4.61 5.85 12.78
N HIS A 226 5.58 6.64 13.21
CA HIS A 226 6.99 6.30 13.14
C HIS A 226 7.59 6.30 14.54
N ASP A 227 8.20 5.18 14.92
CA ASP A 227 8.86 5.00 16.21
C ASP A 227 7.97 5.35 17.44
N GLY A 228 6.65 5.17 17.32
CA GLY A 228 5.69 5.40 18.40
C GLY A 228 5.17 6.83 18.51
N VAL A 229 5.51 7.73 17.57
CA VAL A 229 4.93 9.08 17.45
C VAL A 229 4.44 9.37 16.03
N MET A 230 3.51 10.31 15.91
CA MET A 230 2.97 10.79 14.64
C MET A 230 2.55 12.25 14.75
N SER A 231 2.33 12.90 13.61
CA SER A 231 1.72 14.23 13.56
C SER A 231 0.19 14.12 13.61
N ALA A 232 -0.47 15.04 14.30
CA ALA A 232 -1.91 15.21 14.28
C ALA A 232 -2.28 16.61 13.78
N SER A 233 -3.17 16.71 12.79
CA SER A 233 -3.57 17.98 12.18
C SER A 233 -4.67 18.66 12.99
N VAL A 234 -4.44 19.90 13.41
CA VAL A 234 -5.40 20.73 14.16
C VAL A 234 -5.85 21.89 13.28
N ILE A 235 -7.13 21.91 12.92
CA ILE A 235 -7.73 22.92 12.04
C ILE A 235 -7.40 24.33 12.54
N GLY A 236 -6.84 25.14 11.63
CA GLY A 236 -6.48 26.54 11.88
C GLY A 236 -5.30 26.76 12.83
N LYS A 237 -4.63 25.72 13.33
CA LYS A 237 -3.47 25.82 14.24
C LYS A 237 -2.20 25.13 13.72
N GLY A 238 -2.32 24.26 12.71
CA GLY A 238 -1.21 23.45 12.21
C GLY A 238 -1.19 22.06 12.84
N SER A 239 -0.02 21.44 12.96
CA SER A 239 0.16 20.07 13.43
C SER A 239 0.73 20.00 14.85
N GLN A 240 0.31 19.00 15.62
CA GLN A 240 0.87 18.65 16.93
C GLN A 240 1.56 17.28 16.87
N LEU A 241 2.55 17.05 17.72
CA LEU A 241 3.13 15.72 17.90
C LEU A 241 2.25 14.93 18.87
N VAL A 242 1.86 13.71 18.50
CA VAL A 242 1.10 12.78 19.35
C VAL A 242 1.79 11.43 19.40
N ASP A 243 1.54 10.65 20.45
CA ASP A 243 2.02 9.28 20.57
C ASP A 243 1.11 8.27 19.85
N ALA A 244 1.47 6.99 19.88
CA ALA A 244 0.70 5.88 19.29
C ALA A 244 -0.74 5.73 19.81
N LYS A 245 -1.10 6.37 20.93
CA LYS A 245 -2.46 6.39 21.50
C LYS A 245 -3.22 7.66 21.13
N GLY A 246 -2.60 8.56 20.35
CA GLY A 246 -3.15 9.86 20.03
C GLY A 246 -3.12 10.84 21.19
N ASP A 247 -2.29 10.59 22.23
CA ASP A 247 -2.04 11.53 23.31
C ASP A 247 -1.03 12.59 22.86
N VAL A 248 -1.32 13.86 23.13
CA VAL A 248 -0.42 14.97 22.80
C VAL A 248 0.90 14.84 23.54
N VAL A 249 2.00 14.91 22.80
CA VAL A 249 3.37 14.83 23.32
C VAL A 249 3.86 16.23 23.70
N GLY A 250 4.56 16.33 24.82
CA GLY A 250 5.18 17.57 25.27
C GLY A 250 4.17 18.59 25.80
N ASP A 251 4.31 19.85 25.39
CA ASP A 251 3.45 20.97 25.81
C ASP A 251 2.23 21.19 24.89
N GLY A 252 2.09 20.37 23.84
CA GLY A 252 1.02 20.52 22.85
C GLY A 252 1.15 21.76 21.97
N LYS A 253 2.36 22.32 21.82
CA LYS A 253 2.60 23.37 20.82
C LYS A 253 2.26 22.85 19.42
N SER A 254 1.48 23.64 18.69
CA SER A 254 1.20 23.42 17.27
C SER A 254 2.25 24.12 16.40
N TYR A 255 2.52 23.53 15.24
CA TYR A 255 3.51 23.98 14.26
C TYR A 255 2.85 23.98 12.88
N ASP A 256 3.09 24.99 12.04
CA ASP A 256 2.56 24.98 10.67
C ASP A 256 3.05 23.75 9.87
N TYR A 257 4.22 23.22 10.21
CA TYR A 257 4.76 22.00 9.60
C TYR A 257 5.44 21.11 10.64
N LEU A 258 5.11 19.82 10.61
CA LEU A 258 5.88 18.73 11.19
C LEU A 258 6.23 17.74 10.06
N GLY A 259 7.50 17.38 9.94
CA GLY A 259 7.96 16.37 8.98
C GLY A 259 7.78 14.94 9.51
N THR A 260 8.18 13.95 8.71
CA THR A 260 8.16 12.54 9.08
C THR A 260 9.09 12.27 10.28
N PRO A 261 8.59 11.69 11.39
CA PRO A 261 9.45 11.29 12.49
C PRO A 261 10.44 10.22 12.04
N ALA A 262 11.73 10.43 12.33
CA ALA A 262 12.77 9.45 12.01
C ALA A 262 13.94 9.54 12.98
N ASN A 263 14.41 8.38 13.45
CA ASN A 263 15.62 8.27 14.28
C ASN A 263 15.60 9.16 15.54
N GLY A 264 14.42 9.38 16.14
CA GLY A 264 14.25 10.17 17.36
C GLY A 264 14.03 11.67 17.14
N LEU A 265 13.92 12.13 15.90
CA LEU A 265 13.75 13.55 15.56
C LEU A 265 12.60 13.76 14.59
N VAL A 266 11.97 14.93 14.69
CA VAL A 266 10.89 15.40 13.81
C VAL A 266 11.22 16.81 13.34
N ALA A 267 11.30 17.04 12.04
CA ALA A 267 11.48 18.40 11.52
C ALA A 267 10.26 19.26 11.89
N PHE A 268 10.47 20.52 12.26
CA PHE A 268 9.36 21.45 12.51
C PHE A 268 9.60 22.81 11.86
N ARG A 269 8.51 23.52 11.57
CA ARG A 269 8.51 24.97 11.34
C ARG A 269 7.42 25.62 12.18
N GLU A 270 7.74 26.74 12.81
CA GLU A 270 6.71 27.51 13.53
C GLU A 270 5.69 28.11 12.57
N LYS A 271 6.18 28.59 11.42
CA LYS A 271 5.39 29.07 10.28
C LYS A 271 5.91 28.50 8.96
N TYR A 272 5.07 28.35 7.95
CA TYR A 272 5.49 27.82 6.64
C TYR A 272 6.72 28.53 6.03
N ASP A 273 6.83 29.85 6.20
CA ASP A 273 7.92 30.70 5.69
C ASP A 273 9.10 30.86 6.68
N SER A 274 8.99 30.28 7.88
CA SER A 274 10.03 30.35 8.90
C SER A 274 11.10 29.28 8.71
N PRO A 275 12.32 29.48 9.24
CA PRO A 275 13.34 28.43 9.27
C PRO A 275 12.83 27.17 9.96
N CYS A 276 13.36 26.02 9.55
CA CYS A 276 13.07 24.75 10.19
C CYS A 276 14.15 24.36 11.21
N GLY A 277 13.71 23.57 12.19
CA GLY A 277 14.55 22.92 13.19
C GLY A 277 14.06 21.50 13.44
N TYR A 278 14.49 20.89 14.55
CA TYR A 278 14.07 19.53 14.92
C TYR A 278 13.61 19.44 16.37
N LEU A 279 12.51 18.74 16.58
CA LEU A 279 12.02 18.31 17.89
C LEU A 279 12.51 16.89 18.16
N ASP A 280 12.74 16.55 19.43
CA ASP A 280 12.78 15.16 19.87
C ASP A 280 11.36 14.59 20.03
N TYR A 281 11.26 13.28 20.27
CA TYR A 281 9.98 12.60 20.53
C TYR A 281 9.35 12.94 21.89
N GLN A 282 9.92 13.88 22.66
CA GLN A 282 9.28 14.48 23.84
C GLN A 282 8.70 15.86 23.51
N GLY A 283 8.74 16.29 22.25
CA GLY A 283 8.28 17.60 21.79
C GLY A 283 9.24 18.74 22.13
N LYS A 284 10.46 18.44 22.58
CA LYS A 284 11.46 19.48 22.93
C LYS A 284 12.32 19.79 21.72
N VAL A 285 12.67 21.06 21.57
CA VAL A 285 13.62 21.50 20.53
C VAL A 285 14.98 20.86 20.77
N ALA A 286 15.36 19.92 19.90
CA ALA A 286 16.66 19.26 19.89
C ALA A 286 17.66 20.05 19.04
N ILE A 287 17.20 20.61 17.92
CA ILE A 287 17.97 21.50 17.05
C ILE A 287 17.13 22.74 16.78
N ALA A 288 17.66 23.91 17.16
CA ALA A 288 16.98 25.18 16.97
C ALA A 288 16.68 25.47 15.49
N ALA A 289 15.57 26.16 15.23
CA ALA A 289 15.17 26.53 13.88
C ALA A 289 16.18 27.50 13.24
N GLN A 290 16.96 27.01 12.28
CA GLN A 290 18.03 27.77 11.63
C GLN A 290 18.28 27.40 10.16
N PHE A 291 17.62 26.35 9.65
CA PHE A 291 17.81 25.86 8.29
C PHE A 291 16.68 26.32 7.38
N ALA A 292 16.96 26.47 6.09
CA ALA A 292 15.95 26.82 5.10
C ALA A 292 15.04 25.62 4.78
N GLY A 293 15.55 24.40 4.93
CA GLY A 293 14.88 23.13 4.65
C GLY A 293 15.47 22.00 5.51
N CYS A 294 14.63 21.03 5.88
CA CYS A 294 14.96 19.97 6.83
C CYS A 294 14.37 18.65 6.34
N GLY A 295 15.23 17.69 5.98
CA GLY A 295 14.83 16.33 5.65
C GLY A 295 14.75 15.42 6.87
N ALA A 296 14.22 14.21 6.69
CA ALA A 296 14.20 13.19 7.74
C ALA A 296 15.64 12.80 8.15
N PHE A 297 15.82 12.46 9.42
CA PHE A 297 17.11 11.99 9.93
C PHE A 297 17.31 10.50 9.64
N GLY A 298 18.46 10.15 9.09
CA GLY A 298 19.03 8.80 9.23
C GLY A 298 19.82 8.66 10.53
N LYS A 299 20.47 7.52 10.72
CA LYS A 299 21.29 7.23 11.92
C LYS A 299 22.46 8.19 12.10
N GLN A 300 23.04 8.69 11.01
CA GLN A 300 24.27 9.51 11.03
C GLN A 300 24.03 11.00 10.82
N GLY A 301 22.81 11.41 10.47
CA GLY A 301 22.45 12.80 10.23
C GLY A 301 21.19 12.96 9.37
N GLY A 302 20.82 14.21 9.11
CA GLY A 302 19.75 14.58 8.18
C GLY A 302 20.30 15.54 7.13
N LEU A 303 19.74 15.52 5.91
CA LEU A 303 20.05 16.56 4.93
C LEU A 303 19.28 17.83 5.28
N ALA A 304 20.00 18.94 5.39
CA ALA A 304 19.43 20.25 5.69
C ALA A 304 19.90 21.27 4.65
N GLN A 305 18.99 22.17 4.28
CA GLN A 305 19.27 23.27 3.37
C GLN A 305 19.82 24.46 4.14
N GLN A 306 20.98 24.95 3.71
CA GLN A 306 21.57 26.15 4.27
C GLN A 306 20.62 27.34 4.11
N ARG A 307 20.47 28.13 5.17
CA ARG A 307 19.81 29.43 5.08
C ARG A 307 20.85 30.52 4.89
N MET A 308 20.67 31.34 3.87
CA MET A 308 21.56 32.46 3.57
C MET A 308 21.23 33.67 4.45
N GLU A 309 22.16 34.64 4.53
CA GLU A 309 21.99 35.84 5.36
C GLU A 309 20.79 36.71 4.93
N ASP A 310 20.49 36.74 3.63
CA ASP A 310 19.33 37.43 3.06
C ASP A 310 18.00 36.67 3.26
N GLY A 311 18.05 35.50 3.91
CA GLY A 311 16.90 34.63 4.15
C GLY A 311 16.58 33.68 2.99
N SER A 312 17.29 33.77 1.87
CA SER A 312 17.15 32.83 0.76
C SER A 312 17.68 31.43 1.11
N SER A 313 17.24 30.45 0.34
CA SER A 313 17.66 29.06 0.49
C SER A 313 18.94 28.79 -0.31
N GLY A 314 19.94 28.23 0.37
CA GLY A 314 21.18 27.77 -0.22
C GLY A 314 21.13 26.29 -0.62
N LYS A 315 22.30 25.65 -0.63
CA LYS A 315 22.47 24.23 -0.95
C LYS A 315 22.17 23.33 0.26
N TYR A 316 21.97 22.04 0.00
CA TYR A 316 21.83 21.00 1.01
C TYR A 316 23.18 20.40 1.40
N GLY A 317 23.33 20.12 2.69
CA GLY A 317 24.45 19.38 3.28
C GLY A 317 23.96 18.45 4.38
N LEU A 318 24.84 17.60 4.92
CA LEU A 318 24.51 16.69 6.01
C LEU A 318 24.79 17.35 7.35
N ILE A 319 23.79 17.42 8.23
CA ILE A 319 23.96 17.86 9.63
C ILE A 319 23.96 16.67 10.59
N ASP A 320 24.69 16.79 11.69
CA ASP A 320 24.60 15.87 12.82
C ASP A 320 23.44 16.22 13.76
N ARG A 321 23.33 15.44 14.85
CA ARG A 321 22.31 15.65 15.90
C ARG A 321 22.48 16.93 16.73
N SER A 322 23.60 17.64 16.59
CA SER A 322 23.80 18.97 17.17
C SER A 322 23.42 20.10 16.21
N GLY A 323 23.14 19.79 14.94
CA GLY A 323 22.94 20.76 13.86
C GLY A 323 24.25 21.23 13.21
N ALA A 324 25.39 20.62 13.52
CA ALA A 324 26.66 20.96 12.88
C ALA A 324 26.82 20.22 11.55
N TRP A 325 27.42 20.87 10.56
CA TRP A 325 27.67 20.27 9.25
C TRP A 325 28.71 19.15 9.34
N LYS A 326 28.30 17.92 9.04
CA LYS A 326 29.20 16.78 8.76
C LYS A 326 29.66 16.78 7.31
N VAL A 327 28.77 17.16 6.40
CA VAL A 327 29.07 17.40 4.98
C VAL A 327 28.62 18.81 4.66
N GLN A 328 29.53 19.63 4.15
CA GLN A 328 29.23 21.01 3.79
C GLN A 328 28.16 21.08 2.69
N PRO A 329 27.31 22.13 2.68
CA PRO A 329 26.30 22.32 1.64
C PRO A 329 26.89 22.27 0.23
N GLN A 330 26.43 21.32 -0.59
CA GLN A 330 26.94 21.12 -1.95
C GLN A 330 25.88 20.68 -2.97
N TYR A 331 24.74 20.15 -2.52
CA TYR A 331 23.65 19.68 -3.39
C TYR A 331 22.61 20.77 -3.62
N ASP A 332 22.10 20.92 -4.83
CA ASP A 332 21.07 21.92 -5.18
C ASP A 332 19.68 21.49 -4.69
N SER A 333 19.41 20.17 -4.65
CA SER A 333 18.19 19.59 -4.12
C SER A 333 18.49 18.35 -3.27
N ALA A 334 17.58 18.04 -2.35
CA ALA A 334 17.55 16.79 -1.62
C ALA A 334 16.09 16.40 -1.35
N ASP A 335 15.70 15.21 -1.77
CA ASP A 335 14.34 14.69 -1.67
C ASP A 335 14.38 13.21 -1.24
N SER A 336 13.20 12.63 -1.04
CA SER A 336 13.06 11.20 -0.75
C SER A 336 13.68 10.35 -1.87
N ALA A 337 14.28 9.22 -1.49
CA ALA A 337 15.13 8.48 -2.43
C ALA A 337 14.39 7.57 -3.41
N GLY A 338 13.14 7.17 -3.16
CA GLY A 338 12.40 6.29 -4.07
C GLY A 338 11.81 7.04 -5.25
N LEU A 339 11.39 6.34 -6.30
CA LEU A 339 10.70 6.91 -7.46
C LEU A 339 9.44 6.11 -7.79
N THR A 340 8.33 6.82 -8.06
CA THR A 340 7.12 6.25 -8.66
C THR A 340 7.22 6.23 -10.18
N ALA A 341 6.27 5.58 -10.85
CA ALA A 341 6.19 5.55 -12.31
C ALA A 341 6.03 6.95 -12.95
N LEU A 342 5.44 7.91 -12.23
CA LEU A 342 5.31 9.31 -12.67
C LEU A 342 6.52 10.18 -12.29
N GLY A 343 7.58 9.57 -11.72
CA GLY A 343 8.78 10.29 -11.28
C GLY A 343 8.63 11.05 -9.97
N TYR A 344 7.51 10.88 -9.24
CA TYR A 344 7.40 11.42 -7.89
C TYR A 344 8.31 10.65 -6.93
N THR A 345 8.87 11.36 -5.95
CA THR A 345 9.72 10.72 -4.95
C THR A 345 8.91 10.12 -3.81
N VAL A 346 9.29 8.92 -3.35
CA VAL A 346 8.69 8.26 -2.17
C VAL A 346 9.75 7.99 -1.12
N ASP A 347 9.35 7.96 0.15
CA ASP A 347 10.29 7.73 1.26
C ASP A 347 10.96 6.36 1.18
N VAL A 348 12.27 6.35 1.41
CA VAL A 348 13.04 5.12 1.60
C VAL A 348 13.90 5.37 2.83
N PRO A 349 13.53 4.79 3.99
CA PRO A 349 14.14 5.15 5.26
C PRO A 349 15.67 5.10 5.23
N GLY A 350 16.29 6.21 5.64
CA GLY A 350 17.75 6.35 5.72
C GLY A 350 18.45 6.69 4.40
N LEU A 351 17.72 6.85 3.28
CA LEU A 351 18.26 7.27 1.99
C LEU A 351 17.63 8.58 1.53
N ALA A 352 18.38 9.37 0.75
CA ALA A 352 17.87 10.55 0.07
C ALA A 352 18.38 10.61 -1.38
N ALA A 353 17.55 11.10 -2.29
CA ALA A 353 17.98 11.52 -3.61
C ALA A 353 18.63 12.90 -3.49
N VAL A 354 19.80 13.10 -4.08
CA VAL A 354 20.51 14.38 -4.10
C VAL A 354 20.75 14.85 -5.53
N GLY A 355 20.47 16.13 -5.79
CA GLY A 355 20.59 16.74 -7.12
C GLY A 355 21.70 17.78 -7.21
N VAL A 356 22.36 17.85 -8.37
CA VAL A 356 23.28 18.93 -8.73
C VAL A 356 22.84 19.52 -10.07
N SER A 357 22.54 20.82 -10.08
CA SER A 357 22.08 21.51 -11.28
C SER A 357 23.17 21.55 -12.35
N THR A 358 22.85 21.09 -13.56
CA THR A 358 23.74 21.11 -14.73
C THR A 358 23.31 22.11 -15.79
N GLY A 359 22.12 22.69 -15.64
CA GLY A 359 21.55 23.70 -16.53
C GLY A 359 20.32 24.36 -15.90
N LEU A 360 19.64 25.22 -16.66
CA LEU A 360 18.46 25.94 -16.16
C LEU A 360 17.28 25.02 -15.80
N PHE A 361 17.16 23.90 -16.52
CA PHE A 361 16.07 22.91 -16.36
C PHE A 361 16.61 21.47 -16.27
N SER A 362 17.89 21.30 -15.93
CA SER A 362 18.52 19.99 -15.86
C SER A 362 19.35 19.85 -14.59
N ALA A 363 19.25 18.70 -13.97
CA ALA A 363 20.05 18.30 -12.83
C ALA A 363 20.51 16.86 -13.01
N ASP A 364 21.64 16.56 -12.37
CA ASP A 364 22.13 15.22 -12.22
C ASP A 364 21.74 14.72 -10.84
N PHE A 365 21.22 13.51 -10.77
CA PHE A 365 20.75 12.91 -9.52
C PHE A 365 21.65 11.76 -9.08
N GLY A 366 21.74 11.60 -7.77
CA GLY A 366 22.49 10.57 -7.06
C GLY A 366 21.74 10.15 -5.80
N ILE A 367 22.32 9.22 -5.04
CA ILE A 367 21.75 8.69 -3.79
C ILE A 367 22.74 8.91 -2.65
N PHE A 368 22.27 9.53 -1.58
CA PHE A 368 22.99 9.73 -0.33
C PHE A 368 22.41 8.83 0.76
N ASN A 369 23.28 8.13 1.49
CA ASN A 369 22.88 7.32 2.63
C ASN A 369 23.05 8.11 3.93
N LEU A 370 21.94 8.43 4.58
CA LEU A 370 21.84 9.16 5.85
C LEU A 370 22.18 8.29 7.06
N ASP A 371 22.06 6.98 6.93
CA ASP A 371 22.40 5.98 7.96
C ASP A 371 23.90 5.71 8.06
N GLU A 372 24.67 5.97 7.00
CA GLU A 372 26.14 5.88 6.94
C GLU A 372 26.78 7.27 6.89
N GLY A 373 26.00 8.30 6.50
CA GLY A 373 26.49 9.66 6.30
C GLY A 373 27.40 9.79 5.08
N SER A 374 27.17 9.00 4.02
CA SER A 374 28.02 8.93 2.84
C SER A 374 27.23 8.93 1.54
N GLU A 375 27.86 9.44 0.47
CA GLU A 375 27.32 9.40 -0.89
C GLU A 375 27.51 8.00 -1.47
N TRP A 376 26.41 7.30 -1.76
CA TRP A 376 26.42 5.96 -2.36
C TRP A 376 26.51 6.02 -3.87
N VAL A 377 25.73 6.90 -4.48
CA VAL A 377 25.75 7.13 -5.93
C VAL A 377 25.92 8.62 -6.15
N LYS A 378 27.00 9.01 -6.83
CA LYS A 378 27.24 10.41 -7.16
C LYS A 378 26.15 10.93 -8.09
N PRO A 379 25.76 12.21 -7.98
CA PRO A 379 25.01 12.91 -9.00
C PRO A 379 25.60 12.66 -10.40
N GLY A 380 24.86 11.94 -11.23
CA GLY A 380 25.30 11.55 -12.58
C GLY A 380 24.21 10.97 -13.48
N TYR A 381 23.00 10.78 -12.96
CA TYR A 381 21.89 10.18 -13.70
C TYR A 381 20.82 11.23 -14.00
N ALA A 382 20.08 11.04 -15.09
CA ALA A 382 18.93 11.90 -15.41
C ALA A 382 17.79 11.68 -14.42
N GLN A 383 17.61 10.43 -13.98
CA GLN A 383 16.77 10.04 -12.85
C GLN A 383 17.43 8.87 -12.12
N ILE A 384 17.31 8.82 -10.80
CA ILE A 384 17.70 7.67 -9.99
C ILE A 384 16.78 7.57 -8.78
N GLY A 385 16.34 6.36 -8.48
CA GLY A 385 15.52 6.06 -7.32
C GLY A 385 16.03 4.80 -6.60
N ALA A 386 15.99 4.79 -5.28
CA ALA A 386 16.28 3.63 -4.47
C ALA A 386 15.05 2.71 -4.39
N LEU A 387 15.25 1.42 -4.64
CA LEU A 387 14.24 0.37 -4.44
C LEU A 387 14.43 -0.35 -3.09
N GLY A 388 15.32 0.19 -2.25
CA GLY A 388 15.81 -0.40 -1.01
C GLY A 388 17.29 -0.05 -0.80
N ASN A 389 18.00 -0.88 -0.03
CA ASN A 389 19.38 -0.59 0.37
C ASN A 389 20.45 -1.06 -0.64
N ASP A 390 20.07 -1.67 -1.75
CA ASP A 390 21.01 -2.37 -2.63
C ASP A 390 20.66 -2.32 -4.12
N LEU A 391 19.49 -1.79 -4.48
CA LEU A 391 19.01 -1.68 -5.85
C LEU A 391 18.53 -0.27 -6.15
N PHE A 392 18.79 0.16 -7.37
CA PHE A 392 18.40 1.46 -7.90
C PHE A 392 17.72 1.31 -9.25
N VAL A 393 16.62 2.04 -9.44
CA VAL A 393 16.04 2.31 -10.76
C VAL A 393 16.74 3.54 -11.34
N VAL A 394 17.19 3.48 -12.60
CA VAL A 394 18.02 4.54 -13.21
C VAL A 394 17.62 4.87 -14.63
N ALA A 395 17.54 6.17 -14.94
CA ALA A 395 17.54 6.68 -16.31
C ALA A 395 18.90 7.31 -16.63
N LYS A 396 19.55 6.82 -17.69
CA LYS A 396 20.82 7.38 -18.18
C LYS A 396 20.58 8.72 -18.88
N LYS A 397 21.55 9.63 -18.81
CA LYS A 397 21.52 10.86 -19.60
C LYS A 397 21.50 10.56 -21.09
N GLY A 398 20.59 11.18 -21.83
CA GLY A 398 20.41 10.89 -23.25
C GLY A 398 19.98 9.44 -23.52
N GLY A 399 19.47 8.73 -22.49
CA GLY A 399 18.90 7.40 -22.63
C GLY A 399 17.60 7.42 -23.44
N PRO A 400 17.09 6.23 -23.79
CA PRO A 400 15.85 6.10 -24.54
C PRO A 400 14.68 6.78 -23.82
N GLN A 401 13.74 7.28 -24.62
CA GLN A 401 12.48 7.87 -24.17
C GLN A 401 11.36 7.04 -24.77
N LYS A 402 10.25 6.92 -24.05
CA LYS A 402 9.03 6.27 -24.52
C LYS A 402 7.89 7.28 -24.49
N THR A 403 7.14 7.34 -25.58
CA THR A 403 5.87 8.08 -25.61
C THR A 403 4.85 7.31 -24.78
N VAL A 404 4.28 7.95 -23.77
CA VAL A 404 3.17 7.42 -22.99
C VAL A 404 1.99 8.37 -23.10
N SER A 405 0.79 7.80 -23.21
CA SER A 405 -0.46 8.56 -23.16
C SER A 405 -0.93 8.64 -21.72
N PHE A 406 -1.02 9.85 -21.18
CA PHE A 406 -1.52 10.09 -19.83
C PHE A 406 -2.56 11.22 -19.86
N MET A 407 -3.77 10.93 -19.35
CA MET A 407 -4.90 11.88 -19.34
C MET A 407 -5.20 12.53 -20.70
N GLY A 408 -5.07 11.75 -21.79
CA GLY A 408 -5.28 12.23 -23.17
C GLY A 408 -4.15 13.08 -23.75
N SER A 409 -3.03 13.22 -23.03
CA SER A 409 -1.84 13.92 -23.49
C SER A 409 -0.67 12.95 -23.68
N GLU A 410 0.03 13.08 -24.80
CA GLU A 410 1.28 12.35 -25.01
C GLU A 410 2.42 13.03 -24.26
N SER A 411 3.16 12.24 -23.48
CA SER A 411 4.35 12.68 -22.76
C SER A 411 5.54 11.78 -23.08
N GLN A 412 6.73 12.37 -23.17
CA GLN A 412 7.98 11.62 -23.26
C GLN A 412 8.45 11.29 -21.84
N VAL A 413 8.55 10.00 -21.53
CA VAL A 413 9.05 9.50 -20.25
C VAL A 413 10.38 8.77 -20.45
N PRO A 414 11.39 8.99 -19.59
CA PRO A 414 12.64 8.26 -19.67
C PRO A 414 12.43 6.76 -19.47
N VAL A 415 13.04 5.95 -20.32
CA VAL A 415 13.15 4.51 -20.09
C VAL A 415 14.20 4.26 -19.01
N VAL A 416 13.89 3.34 -18.11
CA VAL A 416 14.68 3.05 -16.91
C VAL A 416 15.27 1.65 -16.96
N GLY A 417 16.41 1.49 -16.28
CA GLY A 417 17.06 0.21 -16.03
C GLY A 417 17.21 -0.07 -14.53
N LEU A 418 17.76 -1.23 -14.22
CA LEU A 418 18.04 -1.67 -12.86
C LEU A 418 19.54 -1.73 -12.62
N MET A 419 20.00 -1.11 -11.54
CA MET A 419 21.41 -1.06 -11.13
C MET A 419 21.57 -1.54 -9.70
N ASP A 420 22.63 -2.29 -9.43
CA ASP A 420 22.98 -2.67 -8.05
C ASP A 420 23.82 -1.60 -7.33
N ARG A 421 24.03 -1.81 -6.03
CA ARG A 421 24.83 -0.90 -5.20
C ARG A 421 26.29 -0.71 -5.65
N SER A 422 26.85 -1.65 -6.42
CA SER A 422 28.21 -1.52 -6.95
C SER A 422 28.27 -0.64 -8.21
N GLY A 423 27.12 -0.21 -8.73
CA GLY A 423 27.00 0.51 -9.99
C GLY A 423 26.92 -0.41 -11.21
N LYS A 424 26.75 -1.72 -11.01
CA LYS A 424 26.58 -2.67 -12.11
C LYS A 424 25.13 -2.64 -12.58
N MET A 425 24.94 -2.42 -13.88
CA MET A 425 23.64 -2.59 -14.53
C MET A 425 23.24 -4.06 -14.54
N LEU A 426 22.10 -4.37 -13.94
CA LEU A 426 21.47 -5.69 -13.91
C LEU A 426 20.46 -5.83 -15.06
N LEU A 427 19.77 -4.73 -15.40
CA LEU A 427 18.89 -4.60 -16.55
C LEU A 427 19.19 -3.26 -17.23
N GLU A 428 19.53 -3.30 -18.52
CA GLU A 428 19.76 -2.07 -19.30
C GLU A 428 18.42 -1.35 -19.58
N PRO A 429 18.39 -0.01 -19.64
CA PRO A 429 17.18 0.72 -20.03
C PRO A 429 16.84 0.44 -21.50
N ASP A 430 15.78 -0.33 -21.73
CA ASP A 430 15.32 -0.76 -23.05
C ASP A 430 13.82 -0.46 -23.24
N GLU A 431 12.95 -1.12 -22.47
CA GLU A 431 11.49 -1.09 -22.72
C GLU A 431 10.65 -0.50 -21.57
N LEU A 432 11.17 -0.58 -20.34
CA LEU A 432 10.42 -0.23 -19.12
C LEU A 432 10.54 1.25 -18.79
N ILE A 433 9.43 1.85 -18.36
CA ILE A 433 9.39 3.25 -17.91
C ILE A 433 9.42 3.38 -16.38
N SER A 434 9.14 2.28 -15.67
CA SER A 434 9.11 2.21 -14.22
C SER A 434 9.56 0.82 -13.78
N ILE A 435 10.31 0.77 -12.67
CA ILE A 435 10.62 -0.45 -11.94
C ILE A 435 10.44 -0.13 -10.46
N GLN A 436 9.61 -0.90 -9.75
CA GLN A 436 9.32 -0.70 -8.34
C GLN A 436 9.58 -1.97 -7.54
N SER A 437 9.92 -1.79 -6.25
CA SER A 437 10.04 -2.91 -5.31
C SER A 437 8.64 -3.41 -4.96
N ALA A 438 8.43 -4.72 -5.04
CA ALA A 438 7.14 -5.33 -4.76
C ALA A 438 7.27 -6.53 -3.80
N TYR A 439 6.20 -6.82 -3.05
CA TYR A 439 6.06 -8.00 -2.19
C TYR A 439 7.22 -8.20 -1.21
N ASP A 440 7.38 -7.28 -0.27
CA ASP A 440 8.47 -7.22 0.73
C ASP A 440 9.88 -7.06 0.09
N GLY A 441 9.92 -6.57 -1.15
CA GLY A 441 11.13 -6.43 -1.95
C GLY A 441 11.70 -7.74 -2.48
N ARG A 442 10.95 -8.84 -2.45
CA ARG A 442 11.42 -10.11 -3.05
C ARG A 442 11.42 -10.07 -4.57
N PHE A 443 10.54 -9.28 -5.15
CA PHE A 443 10.38 -9.12 -6.59
C PHE A 443 10.41 -7.65 -6.97
N LEU A 444 10.53 -7.39 -8.26
CA LEU A 444 10.39 -6.06 -8.83
C LEU A 444 9.29 -6.10 -9.89
N GLU A 445 8.44 -5.07 -9.91
CA GLU A 445 7.43 -4.88 -10.93
C GLU A 445 7.89 -3.78 -11.89
N GLY A 446 7.97 -4.13 -13.17
CA GLY A 446 8.24 -3.23 -14.27
C GLY A 446 6.95 -2.87 -14.99
N LEU A 447 6.86 -1.65 -15.49
CA LEU A 447 5.78 -1.23 -16.40
C LEU A 447 6.37 -0.80 -17.74
N ASP A 448 5.74 -1.23 -18.83
CA ASP A 448 6.11 -0.81 -20.18
C ASP A 448 5.31 0.43 -20.65
N GLY A 449 4.27 0.85 -19.93
CA GLY A 449 3.42 1.98 -20.28
C GLY A 449 2.67 2.54 -19.06
N MET A 450 1.77 3.50 -19.31
CA MET A 450 0.92 4.09 -18.27
C MET A 450 -0.58 4.08 -18.59
N ASP A 451 -0.96 3.69 -19.81
CA ASP A 451 -2.35 3.57 -20.21
C ASP A 451 -2.90 2.17 -19.88
N ASN A 452 -4.17 1.94 -20.16
CA ASN A 452 -4.81 0.65 -19.91
C ASN A 452 -4.28 -0.50 -20.79
N ALA A 453 -3.47 -0.19 -21.81
CA ALA A 453 -2.81 -1.19 -22.64
C ALA A 453 -1.41 -1.53 -22.12
N ALA A 454 -0.93 -0.83 -21.07
CA ALA A 454 0.33 -1.13 -20.43
C ALA A 454 0.29 -2.49 -19.75
N HIS A 455 1.40 -3.21 -19.86
CA HIS A 455 1.59 -4.50 -19.22
C HIS A 455 2.55 -4.38 -18.04
N THR A 456 2.31 -5.24 -17.06
CA THR A 456 3.20 -5.45 -15.93
C THR A 456 4.19 -6.57 -16.25
N VAL A 457 5.47 -6.32 -15.97
CA VAL A 457 6.56 -7.30 -16.06
C VAL A 457 7.00 -7.65 -14.64
N LEU A 458 7.07 -8.94 -14.32
CA LEU A 458 7.67 -9.37 -13.06
C LEU A 458 9.13 -9.73 -13.26
N LEU A 459 10.01 -9.12 -12.47
CA LEU A 459 11.44 -9.37 -12.46
C LEU A 459 11.87 -9.93 -11.10
N ASP A 460 12.94 -10.71 -11.10
CA ASP A 460 13.69 -10.97 -9.87
C ASP A 460 14.66 -9.82 -9.55
N ARG A 461 15.29 -9.91 -8.37
CA ARG A 461 16.28 -8.91 -7.91
C ARG A 461 17.58 -8.87 -8.73
N GLN A 462 17.78 -9.80 -9.67
CA GLN A 462 18.90 -9.80 -10.61
C GLN A 462 18.50 -9.21 -11.98
N GLY A 463 17.28 -8.68 -12.11
CA GLY A 463 16.76 -8.13 -13.36
C GLY A 463 16.34 -9.20 -14.37
N ARG A 464 16.23 -10.47 -13.97
CA ARG A 464 15.73 -11.53 -14.86
C ARG A 464 14.21 -11.48 -14.89
N THR A 465 13.65 -11.49 -16.08
CA THR A 465 12.20 -11.60 -16.29
C THR A 465 11.69 -12.96 -15.85
N LEU A 466 10.74 -12.94 -14.92
CA LEU A 466 9.97 -14.10 -14.47
C LEU A 466 8.67 -14.20 -15.29
N VAL A 467 7.91 -13.10 -15.35
CA VAL A 467 6.70 -13.00 -16.19
C VAL A 467 6.88 -11.81 -17.13
N PRO A 468 6.88 -12.04 -18.46
CA PRO A 468 7.01 -10.95 -19.44
C PRO A 468 5.73 -10.11 -19.52
N ALA A 469 5.79 -9.04 -20.31
CA ALA A 469 4.69 -8.10 -20.57
C ALA A 469 3.53 -8.78 -21.32
N LEU A 470 2.72 -9.56 -20.59
CA LEU A 470 1.57 -10.31 -21.13
C LEU A 470 0.25 -9.88 -20.49
N TRP A 471 0.28 -9.29 -19.29
CA TRP A 471 -0.89 -8.98 -18.50
C TRP A 471 -0.84 -7.54 -18.02
N GLN A 472 -1.97 -6.84 -18.03
CA GLN A 472 -2.05 -5.48 -17.51
C GLN A 472 -1.72 -5.44 -16.02
N LYS A 473 -2.18 -6.43 -15.26
CA LYS A 473 -1.92 -6.55 -13.82
C LYS A 473 -1.36 -7.91 -13.45
N LEU A 474 -0.39 -7.90 -12.54
CA LEU A 474 0.10 -9.09 -11.85
C LEU A 474 -0.20 -8.99 -10.35
N GLU A 475 -0.53 -10.11 -9.73
CA GLU A 475 -0.59 -10.24 -8.28
C GLU A 475 0.32 -11.39 -7.85
N VAL A 476 1.35 -11.10 -7.06
CA VAL A 476 2.25 -12.12 -6.52
C VAL A 476 1.84 -12.46 -5.10
N ASN A 477 1.71 -13.74 -4.80
CA ASN A 477 1.56 -14.23 -3.43
C ASN A 477 2.75 -15.11 -3.08
N PRO A 478 3.84 -14.54 -2.55
CA PRO A 478 5.04 -15.32 -2.33
C PRO A 478 5.07 -16.02 -0.97
N GLN A 479 4.00 -15.90 -0.17
CA GLN A 479 3.73 -16.79 0.96
C GLN A 479 3.07 -18.09 0.49
N GLN A 480 2.15 -18.01 -0.48
CA GLN A 480 1.45 -19.17 -1.05
C GLN A 480 2.12 -19.74 -2.31
N GLY A 481 3.14 -19.07 -2.86
CA GLY A 481 4.00 -19.62 -3.89
C GLY A 481 3.47 -19.49 -5.33
N TYR A 482 2.67 -18.47 -5.64
CA TYR A 482 2.12 -18.26 -6.98
C TYR A 482 2.12 -16.79 -7.43
N ILE A 483 1.89 -16.59 -8.72
CA ILE A 483 1.65 -15.30 -9.38
C ILE A 483 0.37 -15.43 -10.21
N LEU A 484 -0.53 -14.46 -10.12
CA LEU A 484 -1.75 -14.36 -10.94
C LEU A 484 -1.56 -13.27 -11.99
N GLY A 485 -2.02 -13.52 -13.21
CA GLY A 485 -2.04 -12.55 -14.31
C GLY A 485 -3.46 -12.21 -14.71
N TYR A 486 -3.75 -10.91 -14.79
CA TYR A 486 -5.08 -10.38 -15.07
C TYR A 486 -5.10 -9.51 -16.32
N GLU A 487 -6.18 -9.65 -17.06
CA GLU A 487 -6.62 -8.66 -18.04
C GLU A 487 -7.47 -7.60 -17.33
N VAL A 488 -7.25 -6.32 -17.65
CA VAL A 488 -7.98 -5.20 -17.04
C VAL A 488 -8.77 -4.46 -18.11
N SER A 489 -10.08 -4.39 -17.94
CA SER A 489 -11.00 -3.70 -18.86
C SER A 489 -11.62 -2.49 -18.17
N GLY A 490 -11.58 -1.32 -18.81
CA GLY A 490 -12.10 -0.07 -18.23
C GLY A 490 -11.04 0.75 -17.47
N THR A 491 -11.47 1.78 -16.75
CA THR A 491 -10.59 2.72 -16.01
C THR A 491 -11.16 3.03 -14.63
N GLY A 492 -10.28 3.32 -13.67
CA GLY A 492 -10.68 3.78 -12.34
C GLY A 492 -11.44 2.71 -11.56
N ASP A 493 -12.37 3.13 -10.72
CA ASP A 493 -13.11 2.23 -9.81
C ASP A 493 -14.11 1.30 -10.54
N GLU A 494 -14.37 1.54 -11.83
CA GLU A 494 -15.21 0.70 -12.69
C GLU A 494 -14.41 -0.34 -13.49
N ALA A 495 -13.08 -0.36 -13.35
CA ALA A 495 -12.24 -1.32 -14.05
C ALA A 495 -12.53 -2.76 -13.60
N THR A 496 -12.69 -3.66 -14.56
CA THR A 496 -12.92 -5.09 -14.31
C THR A 496 -11.62 -5.86 -14.51
N GLU A 497 -11.21 -6.60 -13.49
CA GLU A 497 -10.01 -7.46 -13.52
C GLU A 497 -10.43 -8.91 -13.77
N THR A 498 -10.00 -9.47 -14.90
CA THR A 498 -10.31 -10.85 -15.29
C THR A 498 -9.07 -11.72 -15.19
N LEU A 499 -9.13 -12.77 -14.37
CA LEU A 499 -8.00 -13.69 -14.19
C LEU A 499 -7.74 -14.49 -15.47
N ARG A 500 -6.52 -14.40 -16.01
CA ARG A 500 -6.11 -15.08 -17.24
C ARG A 500 -5.01 -16.10 -17.06
N ALA A 501 -4.22 -16.04 -15.99
CA ALA A 501 -3.13 -16.99 -15.81
C ALA A 501 -2.72 -17.18 -14.36
N LEU A 502 -2.12 -18.35 -14.09
CA LEU A 502 -1.40 -18.62 -12.85
C LEU A 502 -0.01 -19.15 -13.18
N TYR A 503 0.99 -18.61 -12.48
CA TYR A 503 2.39 -19.04 -12.56
C TYR A 503 2.90 -19.46 -11.19
N ASP A 504 3.95 -20.30 -11.17
CA ASP A 504 4.80 -20.42 -9.99
C ASP A 504 5.70 -19.20 -9.83
N LEU A 505 6.38 -19.07 -8.67
CA LEU A 505 7.27 -17.94 -8.39
C LEU A 505 8.52 -17.85 -9.30
N ASN A 506 8.76 -18.84 -10.17
CA ASN A 506 9.82 -18.78 -11.18
C ASN A 506 9.28 -18.35 -12.55
N GLY A 507 7.99 -17.98 -12.65
CA GLY A 507 7.35 -17.57 -13.89
C GLY A 507 6.94 -18.72 -14.80
N LYS A 508 6.90 -19.97 -14.30
CA LYS A 508 6.39 -21.10 -15.09
C LYS A 508 4.86 -21.15 -15.01
N PRO A 509 4.14 -21.15 -16.15
CA PRO A 509 2.68 -21.22 -16.12
C PRO A 509 2.20 -22.58 -15.57
N ARG A 510 1.15 -22.53 -14.76
CA ARG A 510 0.37 -23.70 -14.33
C ARG A 510 -0.94 -23.81 -15.09
N PHE A 511 -1.52 -22.69 -15.45
CA PHE A 511 -2.61 -22.59 -16.42
C PHE A 511 -2.63 -21.21 -17.06
N THR A 512 -3.26 -21.13 -18.23
CA THR A 512 -3.58 -19.87 -18.93
C THR A 512 -4.95 -19.97 -19.57
N VAL A 513 -5.66 -18.87 -19.68
CA VAL A 513 -6.87 -18.72 -20.50
C VAL A 513 -6.43 -18.07 -21.81
N ALA A 514 -6.73 -18.72 -22.92
CA ALA A 514 -6.45 -18.21 -24.26
C ALA A 514 -7.76 -17.92 -24.98
N THR A 515 -7.82 -16.80 -25.68
CA THR A 515 -8.91 -16.49 -26.61
C THR A 515 -8.54 -17.03 -27.99
N THR A 516 -9.43 -17.83 -28.56
CA THR A 516 -9.28 -18.37 -29.91
C THR A 516 -9.59 -17.31 -30.96
N ASP A 517 -9.23 -17.56 -32.21
CA ASP A 517 -9.50 -16.64 -33.33
C ASP A 517 -10.99 -16.31 -33.51
N CYS A 518 -11.90 -17.19 -33.04
CA CYS A 518 -13.35 -16.98 -33.10
C CYS A 518 -13.95 -16.31 -31.86
N GLY A 519 -13.10 -15.83 -30.93
CA GLY A 519 -13.53 -15.17 -29.69
C GLY A 519 -13.85 -16.10 -28.51
N ALA A 520 -13.95 -17.42 -28.74
CA ALA A 520 -14.17 -18.38 -27.66
C ALA A 520 -12.93 -18.51 -26.75
N GLU A 521 -13.16 -18.61 -25.44
CA GLU A 521 -12.11 -18.74 -24.43
C GLU A 521 -11.83 -20.22 -24.12
N GLN A 522 -10.55 -20.58 -23.97
CA GLN A 522 -10.10 -21.92 -23.59
C GLN A 522 -9.18 -21.86 -22.36
N LEU A 523 -9.50 -22.67 -21.35
CA LEU A 523 -8.60 -23.00 -20.26
C LEU A 523 -7.55 -24.01 -20.73
N LEU A 524 -6.27 -23.63 -20.64
CA LEU A 524 -5.12 -24.43 -20.99
C LEU A 524 -4.33 -24.84 -19.74
N ASP A 525 -3.83 -26.08 -19.70
CA ASP A 525 -2.88 -26.50 -18.68
C ASP A 525 -1.51 -25.82 -18.82
N GLY A 526 -0.62 -26.02 -17.86
CA GLY A 526 0.74 -25.43 -17.87
C GLY A 526 1.65 -25.90 -19.01
N ASN A 527 1.20 -26.83 -19.86
CA ASN A 527 1.89 -27.24 -21.10
C ASN A 527 1.17 -26.73 -22.36
N GLY A 528 0.14 -25.90 -22.21
CA GLY A 528 -0.65 -25.33 -23.31
C GLY A 528 -1.73 -26.27 -23.87
N LYS A 529 -2.06 -27.37 -23.17
CA LYS A 529 -3.11 -28.29 -23.63
C LYS A 529 -4.47 -27.81 -23.16
N ALA A 530 -5.44 -27.72 -24.08
CA ALA A 530 -6.82 -27.37 -23.74
C ALA A 530 -7.46 -28.39 -22.78
N ILE A 531 -8.00 -27.86 -21.69
CA ILE A 531 -8.78 -28.58 -20.69
C ILE A 531 -10.26 -28.39 -20.99
N TRP A 532 -10.69 -27.14 -21.18
CA TRP A 532 -12.08 -26.79 -21.42
C TRP A 532 -12.25 -25.45 -22.16
N PRO A 533 -13.17 -25.34 -23.13
CA PRO A 533 -13.74 -26.47 -23.85
C PRO A 533 -12.64 -27.12 -24.71
N GLN A 534 -12.69 -28.45 -24.90
CA GLN A 534 -11.74 -29.11 -25.82
C GLN A 534 -12.01 -28.73 -27.28
N ASP A 535 -13.28 -28.52 -27.61
CA ASP A 535 -13.74 -27.98 -28.88
C ASP A 535 -14.38 -26.61 -28.62
N PRO A 536 -13.74 -25.49 -29.03
CA PRO A 536 -14.26 -24.15 -28.81
C PRO A 536 -15.40 -23.78 -29.78
N THR A 537 -15.60 -24.55 -30.85
CA THR A 537 -16.56 -24.25 -31.94
C THR A 537 -17.97 -23.87 -31.45
N PRO A 538 -18.55 -24.54 -30.43
CA PRO A 538 -19.89 -24.20 -29.93
C PRO A 538 -20.00 -22.82 -29.25
N TYR A 539 -18.88 -22.22 -28.88
CA TYR A 539 -18.79 -20.94 -28.20
C TYR A 539 -18.24 -19.83 -29.10
N CYS A 540 -17.88 -20.17 -30.34
CA CYS A 540 -17.56 -19.17 -31.34
C CYS A 540 -18.82 -18.33 -31.60
N GLN A 541 -18.68 -17.01 -31.50
CA GLN A 541 -19.74 -16.11 -31.92
C GLN A 541 -19.98 -16.34 -33.42
N SER A 542 -21.22 -16.55 -33.83
CA SER A 542 -21.54 -16.50 -35.26
C SER A 542 -21.36 -15.06 -35.74
N ASP A 543 -20.73 -14.88 -36.91
CA ASP A 543 -20.53 -13.55 -37.53
C ASP A 543 -21.84 -12.74 -37.65
N ASP A 544 -23.01 -13.38 -37.56
CA ASP A 544 -24.33 -12.76 -37.63
C ASP A 544 -24.67 -11.83 -36.42
N GLU A 545 -23.93 -11.83 -35.31
CA GLU A 545 -24.15 -10.88 -34.20
C GLU A 545 -23.28 -9.60 -34.29
N GLN A 546 -22.39 -9.46 -35.29
CA GLN A 546 -21.73 -8.18 -35.58
C GLN A 546 -22.54 -7.28 -36.54
N ASP A 547 -23.55 -7.82 -37.23
CA ASP A 547 -24.35 -7.05 -38.20
C ASP A 547 -25.73 -6.60 -37.67
N ASP A 548 -26.10 -6.93 -36.43
CA ASP A 548 -27.35 -6.51 -35.79
C ASP A 548 -27.17 -5.37 -34.76
N GLU A 549 -26.15 -4.52 -34.94
CA GLU A 549 -26.30 -3.09 -34.59
C GLU A 549 -27.27 -2.46 -35.59
N GLY A 550 -28.54 -2.88 -35.52
CA GLY A 550 -29.64 -2.23 -36.19
C GLY A 550 -29.62 -0.75 -35.82
N GLU A 551 -29.65 0.09 -36.84
CA GLU A 551 -29.78 1.54 -36.72
C GLU A 551 -30.79 1.88 -35.60
N PRO A 552 -30.45 2.82 -34.69
CA PRO A 552 -31.29 3.10 -33.54
C PRO A 552 -32.69 3.48 -34.02
N GLU A 553 -33.68 2.67 -33.62
CA GLU A 553 -35.07 3.05 -33.74
C GLU A 553 -35.21 4.40 -33.04
N GLN A 554 -35.46 5.44 -33.83
CA GLN A 554 -35.81 6.76 -33.34
C GLN A 554 -37.14 6.63 -32.59
N GLU A 555 -37.07 6.38 -31.28
CA GLU A 555 -38.21 6.66 -30.43
C GLU A 555 -38.58 8.14 -30.57
N PRO A 556 -39.87 8.45 -30.79
CA PRO A 556 -40.31 9.81 -31.05
C PRO A 556 -40.07 10.69 -29.83
N ALA A 557 -39.49 11.87 -30.07
CA ALA A 557 -39.20 12.87 -29.07
C ALA A 557 -40.40 13.16 -28.14
N PRO A 558 -40.17 13.30 -26.83
CA PRO A 558 -41.23 13.64 -25.89
C PRO A 558 -41.82 15.00 -26.25
N VAL A 559 -43.14 15.05 -26.28
CA VAL A 559 -43.92 16.29 -26.39
C VAL A 559 -43.57 17.16 -25.19
N GLU A 560 -42.81 18.23 -25.40
CA GLU A 560 -42.59 19.28 -24.42
C GLU A 560 -43.95 19.90 -24.05
N GLU A 561 -44.43 19.64 -22.84
CA GLU A 561 -45.46 20.46 -22.21
C GLU A 561 -44.86 21.85 -21.97
N SER A 562 -45.22 22.77 -22.85
CA SER A 562 -44.93 24.19 -22.71
C SER A 562 -45.63 24.75 -21.48
N GLU A 563 -44.89 24.96 -20.39
CA GLU A 563 -45.31 25.87 -19.32
C GLU A 563 -45.27 27.31 -19.84
N GLU A 564 -46.45 27.83 -20.18
CA GLU A 564 -46.70 29.25 -20.39
C GLU A 564 -46.37 30.04 -19.13
N THR A 565 -45.23 30.73 -19.13
CA THR A 565 -44.98 31.85 -18.23
C THR A 565 -45.53 33.11 -18.88
N SER A 566 -46.66 33.59 -18.34
CA SER A 566 -47.26 34.87 -18.68
C SER A 566 -46.53 36.01 -17.96
N GLU A 567 -45.75 36.79 -18.70
CA GLU A 567 -45.40 38.16 -18.33
C GLU A 567 -45.93 39.12 -19.41
N SER A 568 -46.92 39.93 -19.02
CA SER A 568 -47.24 41.22 -19.62
C SER A 568 -47.69 42.17 -18.54
#